data_AF-A0A0Q5YMV9-F1
#
_entry.id   AF-A0A0Q5YMV9-F1
#
_cell.length_a   1.000
_cell.length_b   1.000
_cell.length_c   1.000
_cell.angle_alpha   90.00
_cell.angle_beta   90.00
_cell.angle_gamma   90.00
#
_symmetry.space_group_name_H-M   'P 1'
#
loop_
_entity.id
_entity.type
_entity.pdbx_description
1 polymer ?
#
loop_
_entity_poly.entity_id
_entity_poly.type
_entity_poly.pdbx_seq_one_letter_code
_entity_poly.pdbx_strand_id
1 'polypeptide(L)'
;MAGKVFGSDRLPLDPVYSFQLIARHDRHAIARDDEEAGKKDSEAENTATFSSFEISAPRRAAKSVDLAALNSRIIANLWPLSARLNVRDKQGKLWNLEFPINHIISRANGTPLFQIETGPILIPCDLIEIADASSIGGCYLAYAFLNTTHQVDLLAWGGVGQRATPRKFIHFARITNVKANVLSGVSE
;
A
#
# COMPACT_ATOMS: atom_id res chain seq x y z
N MET A 1 -5.32 15.52 -3.90
CA MET A 1 -4.52 16.76 -3.78
C MET A 1 -3.15 16.39 -3.23
N ALA A 2 -2.18 16.23 -4.12
CA ALA A 2 -0.76 16.30 -3.78
C ALA A 2 -0.36 17.79 -3.75
N GLY A 3 0.55 18.18 -2.86
CA GLY A 3 0.96 19.57 -2.64
C GLY A 3 1.44 20.26 -3.92
N LYS A 4 1.19 21.57 -4.01
CA LYS A 4 1.59 22.39 -5.17
C LYS A 4 3.11 22.49 -5.22
N VAL A 5 3.72 21.77 -6.16
CA VAL A 5 5.11 22.01 -6.58
C VAL A 5 5.10 23.26 -7.45
N PHE A 6 5.86 24.29 -7.06
CA PHE A 6 6.03 25.49 -7.88
C PHE A 6 7.45 25.52 -8.45
N GLY A 7 7.55 25.55 -9.78
CA GLY A 7 8.75 25.88 -10.53
C GLY A 7 8.36 26.85 -11.65
N SER A 8 9.17 27.86 -11.91
CA SER A 8 8.92 28.88 -12.95
C SER A 8 9.25 28.40 -14.36
N ASP A 9 9.83 27.21 -14.50
CA ASP A 9 10.14 26.54 -15.77
C ASP A 9 9.52 25.15 -15.80
N ARG A 10 9.36 24.58 -17.02
CA ARG A 10 9.00 23.17 -17.18
C ARG A 10 9.97 22.32 -16.36
N LEU A 11 9.45 21.45 -15.49
CA LEU A 11 10.27 20.40 -14.90
C LEU A 11 10.98 19.69 -16.07
N PRO A 12 12.32 19.52 -16.03
CA PRO A 12 13.11 19.05 -17.18
C PRO A 12 12.64 17.72 -17.76
N LEU A 13 11.85 16.97 -16.99
CA LEU A 13 11.14 15.77 -17.38
C LEU A 13 9.81 15.80 -16.65
N ASP A 14 8.71 16.12 -17.35
CA ASP A 14 7.43 15.51 -16.97
C ASP A 14 7.64 14.02 -17.23
N PRO A 15 7.74 13.17 -16.19
CA PRO A 15 8.05 11.78 -16.44
C PRO A 15 6.88 11.17 -17.21
N VAL A 16 7.17 10.60 -18.38
CA VAL A 16 6.22 9.77 -19.17
C VAL A 16 5.84 8.48 -18.40
N TYR A 17 6.39 8.29 -17.21
CA TYR A 17 6.25 7.11 -16.37
C TYR A 17 5.57 7.45 -15.03
N SER A 18 4.70 6.54 -14.58
CA SER A 18 4.17 6.57 -13.22
C SER A 18 5.31 6.25 -12.25
N PHE A 19 5.35 6.89 -11.07
CA PHE A 19 6.30 6.55 -10.02
C PHE A 19 5.61 6.46 -8.67
N GLN A 20 6.19 5.67 -7.77
CA GLN A 20 5.76 5.50 -6.39
C GLN A 20 6.89 5.94 -5.47
N LEU A 21 6.58 6.83 -4.53
CA LEU A 21 7.51 7.26 -3.49
C LEU A 21 7.23 6.47 -2.21
N ILE A 22 8.26 5.81 -1.72
CA ILE A 22 8.33 5.18 -0.40
C ILE A 22 9.09 6.16 0.47
N ALA A 23 8.46 6.68 1.52
CA ALA A 23 9.08 7.65 2.39
C ALA A 23 8.93 7.25 3.86
N ARG A 24 10.03 7.36 4.58
CA ARG A 24 10.14 7.35 6.03
C ARG A 24 10.81 8.64 6.47
N HIS A 25 10.77 8.93 7.77
CA HIS A 25 11.45 10.11 8.33
C HIS A 25 12.95 10.13 8.02
N ASP A 26 13.59 8.96 7.98
CA ASP A 26 15.03 8.74 7.83
C ASP A 26 15.48 8.42 6.39
N ARG A 27 14.58 7.91 5.55
CA ARG A 27 14.92 7.38 4.22
C ARG A 27 13.79 7.57 3.21
N HIS A 28 14.14 7.62 1.93
CA HIS A 28 13.17 7.54 0.85
C HIS A 28 13.64 6.61 -0.27
N ALA A 29 12.69 6.15 -1.07
CA ALA A 29 12.94 5.48 -2.32
C ALA A 29 11.89 5.82 -3.37
N ILE A 30 12.31 5.95 -4.63
CA ILE A 30 11.45 6.24 -5.77
C ILE A 30 11.49 5.03 -6.69
N ALA A 31 10.36 4.35 -6.79
CA ALA A 31 10.13 3.26 -7.73
C ALA A 31 9.43 3.78 -8.98
N ARG A 32 9.96 3.49 -10.17
CA ARG A 32 9.39 3.93 -11.45
C ARG A 32 8.68 2.77 -12.15
N ASP A 33 7.70 3.12 -12.98
CA ASP A 33 6.92 2.19 -13.80
C ASP A 33 7.25 2.43 -15.29
N ASP A 34 8.42 1.93 -15.71
CA ASP A 34 8.86 1.87 -17.11
C ASP A 34 9.67 0.57 -17.34
N GLU A 35 9.85 0.15 -18.61
CA GLU A 35 10.58 -1.08 -18.95
C GLU A 35 12.05 -1.08 -18.47
N GLU A 36 12.62 0.09 -18.20
CA GLU A 36 13.98 0.26 -17.67
C GLU A 36 14.02 0.51 -16.15
N ALA A 37 12.87 0.49 -15.46
CA ALA A 37 12.72 1.13 -14.16
C ALA A 37 13.60 0.50 -13.08
N GLY A 38 13.87 -0.80 -13.23
CA GLY A 38 14.89 -1.54 -12.46
C GLY A 38 16.20 -0.79 -12.26
N LYS A 39 16.64 -0.06 -13.29
CA LYS A 39 17.94 0.63 -13.32
C LYS A 39 17.86 2.09 -12.88
N LYS A 40 16.66 2.65 -12.79
CA LYS A 40 16.44 4.08 -12.50
C LYS A 40 15.85 4.32 -11.12
N ASP A 41 15.39 3.27 -10.44
CA ASP A 41 14.99 3.37 -9.05
C ASP A 41 16.12 3.92 -8.18
N SER A 42 15.74 4.75 -7.22
CA SER A 42 16.69 5.43 -6.35
C SER A 42 16.27 5.23 -4.91
N GLU A 43 17.21 4.92 -4.04
CA GLU A 43 17.01 4.75 -2.61
C GLU A 43 18.15 5.45 -1.87
N ALA A 44 17.83 6.37 -0.95
CA ALA A 44 18.82 7.16 -0.25
C ALA A 44 18.34 7.56 1.15
N GLU A 45 19.29 7.76 2.06
CA GLU A 45 19.04 8.42 3.34
C GLU A 45 18.60 9.88 3.11
N ASN A 46 17.61 10.33 3.87
CA ASN A 46 17.08 11.68 3.73
C ASN A 46 18.13 12.72 4.12
N THR A 47 18.90 12.46 5.16
CA THR A 47 19.96 13.34 5.70
C THR A 47 21.07 13.61 4.68
N ALA A 48 21.36 12.66 3.79
CA ALA A 48 22.37 12.83 2.74
C ALA A 48 21.86 13.63 1.54
N THR A 49 20.54 13.70 1.34
CA THR A 49 19.92 14.23 0.11
C THR A 49 19.24 15.58 0.34
N PHE A 50 18.63 15.76 1.50
CA PHE A 50 17.78 16.89 1.82
C PHE A 50 18.25 17.57 3.10
N SER A 51 18.19 18.90 3.12
CA SER A 51 18.42 19.69 4.34
C SER A 51 17.26 19.56 5.34
N SER A 52 16.06 19.28 4.86
CA SER A 52 14.89 18.93 5.66
C SER A 52 13.96 18.02 4.87
N PHE A 53 13.23 17.16 5.58
CA PHE A 53 12.26 16.24 4.98
C PHE A 53 11.02 16.13 5.88
N GLU A 54 9.87 16.50 5.34
CA GLU A 54 8.59 16.45 6.06
C GLU A 54 7.59 15.60 5.28
N ILE A 55 7.03 14.58 5.93
CA ILE A 55 5.94 13.78 5.36
C ILE A 55 4.61 14.37 5.84
N SER A 56 3.97 15.16 4.99
CA SER A 56 2.62 15.67 5.25
C SER A 56 1.56 14.69 4.77
N ALA A 57 1.28 13.67 5.58
CA ALA A 57 0.22 12.68 5.34
C ALA A 57 -0.76 12.64 6.53
N PRO A 58 -1.58 13.71 6.73
CA PRO A 58 -2.45 13.79 7.89
C PRO A 58 -3.49 12.68 7.87
N ARG A 59 -3.60 11.97 9.00
CA ARG A 59 -4.61 10.95 9.22
C ARG A 59 -5.99 11.59 9.17
N ARG A 60 -6.87 11.09 8.29
CA ARG A 60 -8.27 11.52 8.25
C ARG A 60 -9.06 10.81 9.35
N ALA A 61 -10.03 11.52 9.92
CA ALA A 61 -11.04 10.87 10.74
C ALA A 61 -11.78 9.84 9.87
N ALA A 62 -11.98 8.65 10.42
CA ALA A 62 -12.65 7.58 9.69
C ALA A 62 -13.50 6.75 10.65
N LYS A 63 -14.71 6.39 10.22
CA LYS A 63 -15.67 5.62 11.01
C LYS A 63 -15.60 4.15 10.63
N SER A 64 -15.71 3.27 11.62
CA SER A 64 -15.75 1.82 11.37
C SER A 64 -17.02 1.48 10.59
N VAL A 65 -16.86 0.62 9.59
CA VAL A 65 -17.95 0.10 8.77
C VAL A 65 -18.29 -1.30 9.26
N ASP A 66 -19.58 -1.56 9.49
CA ASP A 66 -20.07 -2.91 9.77
C ASP A 66 -20.18 -3.71 8.46
N LEU A 67 -19.27 -4.65 8.28
CA LEU A 67 -19.20 -5.50 7.09
C LEU A 67 -20.40 -6.42 6.95
N ALA A 68 -21.06 -6.81 8.05
CA ALA A 68 -22.23 -7.69 8.00
C ALA A 68 -23.46 -6.99 7.42
N ALA A 69 -23.52 -5.66 7.55
CA ALA A 69 -24.62 -4.84 7.06
C ALA A 69 -24.38 -4.26 5.65
N LEU A 70 -23.21 -4.52 5.03
CA LEU A 70 -22.86 -3.94 3.74
C LEU A 70 -23.69 -4.53 2.58
N ASN A 71 -24.23 -3.63 1.76
CA ASN A 71 -24.72 -3.93 0.42
C ASN A 71 -24.20 -2.88 -0.56
N SER A 72 -24.34 -3.13 -1.87
CA SER A 72 -23.82 -2.25 -2.93
C SER A 72 -24.28 -0.79 -2.81
N ARG A 73 -25.52 -0.56 -2.37
CA ARG A 73 -26.07 0.79 -2.17
C ARG A 73 -25.44 1.51 -0.99
N ILE A 74 -25.21 0.81 0.11
CA ILE A 74 -24.53 1.37 1.30
C ILE A 74 -23.07 1.67 0.97
N ILE A 75 -22.37 0.76 0.28
CA ILE A 75 -20.96 0.93 -0.11
C ILE A 75 -20.77 2.22 -0.92
N ALA A 76 -21.66 2.49 -1.89
CA ALA A 76 -21.58 3.69 -2.72
C ALA A 76 -21.63 5.00 -1.91
N ASN A 77 -22.36 5.01 -0.79
CA ASN A 77 -22.49 6.18 0.08
C ASN A 77 -21.36 6.33 1.10
N LEU A 78 -20.58 5.26 1.35
CA LEU A 78 -19.49 5.26 2.31
C LEU A 78 -18.12 5.53 1.67
N TRP A 79 -18.06 5.69 0.35
CA TRP A 79 -16.82 5.98 -0.36
C TRP A 79 -16.28 7.38 -0.04
N PRO A 80 -14.95 7.59 0.15
CA PRO A 80 -13.86 6.61 0.10
C PRO A 80 -13.72 5.79 1.41
N LEU A 81 -13.13 4.60 1.29
CA LEU A 81 -12.99 3.55 2.31
C LEU A 81 -11.52 3.17 2.38
N SER A 82 -11.08 2.82 3.58
CA SER A 82 -9.77 2.24 3.82
C SER A 82 -9.92 0.95 4.59
N ALA A 83 -8.96 0.05 4.44
CA ALA A 83 -8.79 -1.09 5.32
C ALA A 83 -7.61 -0.81 6.25
N ARG A 84 -7.80 -1.08 7.53
CA ARG A 84 -6.78 -0.91 8.57
C ARG A 84 -6.45 -2.25 9.21
N LEU A 85 -5.18 -2.61 9.16
CA LEU A 85 -4.60 -3.76 9.84
C LEU A 85 -3.84 -3.29 11.08
N ASN A 86 -4.14 -3.91 12.22
CA ASN A 86 -3.32 -3.79 13.42
C ASN A 86 -2.58 -5.11 13.59
N VAL A 87 -1.26 -5.07 13.45
CA VAL A 87 -0.42 -6.28 13.38
C VAL A 87 0.85 -6.07 14.18
N ARG A 88 1.38 -7.11 14.81
CA ARG A 88 2.65 -7.05 15.52
C ARG A 88 3.73 -7.76 14.70
N ASP A 89 4.91 -7.19 14.63
CA ASP A 89 6.07 -7.86 14.04
C ASP A 89 6.65 -8.95 14.95
N LYS A 90 7.71 -9.60 14.50
CA LYS A 90 8.41 -10.67 15.23
C LYS A 90 8.96 -10.19 16.58
N GLN A 91 9.21 -8.89 16.73
CA GLN A 91 9.71 -8.24 17.94
C GLN A 91 8.57 -7.71 18.83
N GLY A 92 7.31 -7.91 18.43
CA GLY A 92 6.13 -7.49 19.17
C GLY A 92 5.76 -6.01 18.99
N LYS A 93 6.48 -5.25 18.17
CA LYS A 93 6.15 -3.85 17.87
C LYS A 93 4.86 -3.79 17.05
N LEU A 94 3.97 -2.89 17.46
CA LEU A 94 2.67 -2.72 16.82
C LEU A 94 2.79 -1.84 15.57
N TRP A 95 2.28 -2.36 14.46
CA TRP A 95 2.14 -1.68 13.19
C TRP A 95 0.65 -1.45 12.90
N ASN A 96 0.33 -0.23 12.48
CA ASN A 96 -0.99 0.15 12.01
C ASN A 96 -0.87 0.45 10.52
N LEU A 97 -1.24 -0.53 9.68
CA LEU A 97 -1.21 -0.37 8.23
C LEU A 97 -2.60 0.05 7.78
N GLU A 98 -2.71 1.19 7.10
CA GLU A 98 -3.97 1.65 6.53
C GLU A 98 -3.79 1.91 5.05
N PHE A 99 -4.71 1.38 4.25
CA PHE A 99 -4.61 1.45 2.80
C PHE A 99 -5.97 1.67 2.17
N PRO A 100 -6.03 2.39 1.03
CA PRO A 100 -7.27 2.57 0.30
C PRO A 100 -7.76 1.22 -0.20
N ILE A 101 -9.06 1.00 -0.07
CA ILE A 101 -9.74 -0.05 -0.80
C ILE A 101 -9.87 0.44 -2.24
N ASN A 102 -9.77 -0.45 -3.24
CA ASN A 102 -10.11 -0.11 -4.62
C ASN A 102 -11.40 -0.81 -5.05
N HIS A 103 -11.56 -2.09 -4.68
CA HIS A 103 -12.70 -2.90 -5.05
C HIS A 103 -13.22 -3.68 -3.84
N ILE A 104 -14.56 -3.81 -3.76
CA ILE A 104 -15.25 -4.73 -2.86
C ILE A 104 -16.13 -5.63 -3.72
N ILE A 105 -15.81 -6.92 -3.75
CA ILE A 105 -16.67 -7.93 -4.36
C ILE A 105 -17.65 -8.39 -3.27
N SER A 106 -18.95 -8.43 -3.56
CA SER A 106 -19.96 -9.01 -2.66
C SER A 106 -20.84 -10.00 -3.43
N ARG A 107 -21.22 -11.11 -2.80
CA ARG A 107 -22.17 -12.07 -3.38
C ARG A 107 -23.59 -11.72 -2.94
N ALA A 108 -24.50 -11.61 -3.90
CA ALA A 108 -25.90 -11.19 -3.64
C ALA A 108 -26.71 -12.19 -2.79
N ASN A 109 -26.35 -13.48 -2.83
CA ASN A 109 -27.09 -14.57 -2.19
C ASN A 109 -26.16 -15.41 -1.29
N GLY A 110 -26.01 -15.04 -0.02
CA GLY A 110 -25.22 -15.78 0.97
C GLY A 110 -24.58 -14.88 2.02
N THR A 111 -23.70 -15.45 2.87
CA THR A 111 -22.85 -14.66 3.76
C THR A 111 -22.01 -13.68 2.93
N PRO A 112 -21.98 -12.39 3.26
CA PRO A 112 -21.16 -11.41 2.55
C PRO A 112 -19.69 -11.85 2.58
N LEU A 113 -19.21 -12.39 1.46
CA LEU A 113 -17.79 -12.56 1.22
C LEU A 113 -17.31 -11.27 0.57
N PHE A 114 -16.49 -10.52 1.28
CA PHE A 114 -15.79 -9.38 0.74
C PHE A 114 -14.40 -9.84 0.30
N GLN A 115 -14.04 -9.53 -0.94
CA GLN A 115 -12.65 -9.45 -1.35
C GLN A 115 -12.33 -7.97 -1.46
N ILE A 116 -11.49 -7.49 -0.55
CA ILE A 116 -10.94 -6.14 -0.60
C ILE A 116 -9.63 -6.23 -1.35
N GLU A 117 -9.56 -5.56 -2.49
CA GLU A 117 -8.32 -5.39 -3.25
C GLU A 117 -7.82 -3.97 -3.04
N THR A 118 -6.54 -3.86 -2.71
CA THR A 118 -5.86 -2.59 -2.52
C THR A 118 -5.13 -2.17 -3.79
N GLY A 119 -4.56 -0.96 -3.80
CA GLY A 119 -3.42 -0.68 -4.67
C GLY A 119 -2.18 -1.45 -4.19
N PRO A 120 -1.05 -1.33 -4.88
CA PRO A 120 0.22 -1.72 -4.29
C PRO A 120 0.45 -0.89 -3.02
N ILE A 121 0.63 -1.56 -1.90
CA ILE A 121 0.85 -0.98 -0.57
C ILE A 121 2.21 -1.41 -0.04
N LEU A 122 2.69 -0.67 0.96
CA LEU A 122 3.96 -0.95 1.60
C LEU A 122 3.78 -1.85 2.82
N ILE A 123 4.48 -2.97 2.81
CA ILE A 123 4.51 -3.95 3.88
C ILE A 123 5.90 -3.94 4.50
N PRO A 124 6.08 -3.55 5.77
CA PRO A 124 7.39 -3.61 6.43
C PRO A 124 7.98 -5.02 6.38
N CYS A 125 9.26 -5.16 6.02
CA CYS A 125 9.90 -6.49 5.96
C CYS A 125 10.00 -7.17 7.33
N ASP A 126 9.99 -6.38 8.42
CA ASP A 126 9.98 -6.91 9.79
C ASP A 126 8.67 -7.65 10.12
N LEU A 127 7.59 -7.34 9.41
CA LEU A 127 6.26 -7.89 9.67
C LEU A 127 6.12 -9.33 9.17
N ILE A 128 6.61 -9.61 7.97
CA ILE A 128 6.50 -10.90 7.30
C ILE A 128 7.65 -11.05 6.31
N GLU A 129 8.19 -12.25 6.19
CA GLU A 129 9.18 -12.57 5.17
C GLU A 129 8.47 -13.09 3.93
N ILE A 130 8.77 -12.51 2.77
CA ILE A 130 8.21 -12.92 1.49
C ILE A 130 9.36 -13.41 0.61
N ALA A 131 9.40 -14.72 0.39
CA ALA A 131 10.48 -15.37 -0.36
C ALA A 131 10.62 -14.77 -1.77
N ASP A 132 11.86 -14.42 -2.13
CA ASP A 132 12.26 -13.85 -3.42
C ASP A 132 11.61 -12.50 -3.77
N ALA A 133 10.83 -11.89 -2.87
CA ALA A 133 10.29 -10.57 -3.08
C ALA A 133 11.37 -9.48 -2.97
N SER A 134 11.25 -8.46 -3.81
CA SER A 134 12.12 -7.30 -3.75
C SER A 134 11.66 -6.36 -2.64
N SER A 135 12.58 -5.99 -1.76
CA SER A 135 12.36 -4.94 -0.76
C SER A 135 12.96 -3.62 -1.22
N ILE A 136 12.27 -2.52 -0.95
CA ILE A 136 12.76 -1.17 -1.13
C ILE A 136 12.51 -0.39 0.15
N GLY A 137 13.54 0.27 0.72
CA GLY A 137 13.37 1.07 1.93
C GLY A 137 12.99 0.26 3.17
N GLY A 138 13.28 -1.05 3.18
CA GLY A 138 12.83 -1.98 4.24
C GLY A 138 11.36 -2.35 4.17
N CYS A 139 10.71 -2.12 3.02
CA CYS A 139 9.33 -2.52 2.76
C CYS A 139 9.23 -3.36 1.48
N TYR A 140 8.32 -4.32 1.45
CA TYR A 140 7.82 -4.90 0.22
C TYR A 140 6.72 -4.03 -0.38
N LEU A 141 6.66 -3.98 -1.70
CA LEU A 141 5.49 -3.48 -2.41
C LEU A 141 4.56 -4.65 -2.71
N ALA A 142 3.32 -4.62 -2.24
CA ALA A 142 2.40 -5.74 -2.42
C ALA A 142 0.95 -5.31 -2.63
N TYR A 143 0.20 -6.06 -3.41
CA TYR A 143 -1.25 -6.03 -3.33
C TYR A 143 -1.71 -6.80 -2.09
N ALA A 144 -2.64 -6.24 -1.33
CA ALA A 144 -3.30 -6.94 -0.24
C ALA A 144 -4.72 -7.35 -0.64
N PHE A 145 -5.05 -8.58 -0.31
CA PHE A 145 -6.36 -9.18 -0.50
C PHE A 145 -6.91 -9.58 0.86
N LEU A 146 -8.06 -9.02 1.24
CA LEU A 146 -8.76 -9.43 2.45
C LEU A 146 -10.01 -10.19 2.06
N ASN A 147 -9.97 -11.50 2.29
CA ASN A 147 -11.10 -12.40 2.12
C ASN A 147 -11.89 -12.60 3.42
N THR A 148 -11.25 -12.30 4.56
CA THR A 148 -11.86 -12.35 5.90
C THR A 148 -11.30 -11.20 6.75
N THR A 149 -11.91 -10.92 7.90
CA THR A 149 -11.37 -9.93 8.86
C THR A 149 -10.14 -10.41 9.62
N HIS A 150 -9.77 -11.70 9.48
CA HIS A 150 -8.73 -12.35 10.29
C HIS A 150 -7.49 -12.79 9.54
N GLN A 151 -7.47 -12.54 8.23
CA GLN A 151 -6.38 -12.92 7.34
C GLN A 151 -6.20 -11.88 6.24
N VAL A 152 -4.96 -11.61 5.87
CA VAL A 152 -4.60 -10.85 4.67
C VAL A 152 -3.67 -11.70 3.82
N ASP A 153 -4.04 -11.86 2.55
CA ASP A 153 -3.17 -12.43 1.53
C ASP A 153 -2.42 -11.29 0.84
N LEU A 154 -1.12 -11.48 0.60
CA LEU A 154 -0.23 -10.53 -0.03
C LEU A 154 0.29 -11.10 -1.32
N LEU A 155 0.25 -10.30 -2.38
CA LEU A 155 0.95 -10.57 -3.63
C LEU A 155 2.01 -9.50 -3.81
N ALA A 156 3.25 -9.85 -3.46
CA ALA A 156 4.38 -8.95 -3.47
C ALA A 156 5.09 -8.92 -4.81
N TRP A 157 5.68 -7.75 -5.03
CA TRP A 157 6.55 -7.42 -6.12
C TRP A 157 7.92 -8.10 -5.95
N GLY A 158 8.44 -8.66 -7.04
CA GLY A 158 9.81 -9.16 -7.11
C GLY A 158 10.32 -9.31 -8.53
N GLY A 159 11.63 -9.53 -8.65
CA GLY A 159 12.28 -9.91 -9.91
C GLY A 159 12.36 -11.42 -10.04
N VAL A 160 12.14 -11.97 -11.24
CA VAL A 160 12.31 -13.41 -11.49
C VAL A 160 13.79 -13.72 -11.71
N GLY A 161 14.56 -13.84 -10.62
CA GLY A 161 15.95 -14.28 -10.66
C GLY A 161 16.89 -13.42 -11.55
N GLN A 162 18.12 -13.91 -11.75
CA GLN A 162 19.25 -13.19 -12.37
C GLN A 162 19.10 -12.75 -13.84
N ARG A 163 17.91 -12.82 -14.45
CA ARG A 163 17.69 -12.40 -15.84
C ARG A 163 16.72 -11.23 -15.89
N ALA A 164 17.05 -10.25 -16.74
CA ALA A 164 16.35 -9.00 -17.01
C ALA A 164 14.88 -9.20 -17.43
N THR A 165 14.06 -9.69 -16.51
CA THR A 165 12.64 -9.92 -16.69
C THR A 165 11.86 -8.75 -16.11
N PRO A 166 10.73 -8.37 -16.72
CA PRO A 166 9.92 -7.26 -16.24
C PRO A 166 9.39 -7.56 -14.84
N ARG A 167 9.31 -6.49 -14.04
CA ARG A 167 8.76 -6.45 -12.69
C ARG A 167 7.37 -7.07 -12.67
N LYS A 168 7.12 -8.04 -11.77
CA LYS A 168 5.79 -8.65 -11.62
C LYS A 168 5.45 -8.91 -10.16
N PHE A 169 4.15 -8.88 -9.89
CA PHE A 169 3.54 -9.26 -8.63
C PHE A 169 3.30 -10.78 -8.64
N ILE A 170 4.22 -11.54 -8.06
CA ILE A 170 4.25 -13.02 -8.19
C ILE A 170 4.58 -13.75 -6.89
N HIS A 171 5.07 -13.04 -5.87
CA HIS A 171 5.47 -13.67 -4.62
C HIS A 171 4.33 -13.59 -3.63
N PHE A 172 3.90 -14.73 -3.10
CA PHE A 172 2.75 -14.78 -2.22
C PHE A 172 3.17 -14.91 -0.76
N ALA A 173 2.46 -14.20 0.10
CA ALA A 173 2.56 -14.36 1.55
C ALA A 173 1.19 -14.20 2.21
N ARG A 174 1.07 -14.69 3.45
CA ARG A 174 -0.18 -14.61 4.21
C ARG A 174 0.10 -14.18 5.63
N ILE A 175 -0.60 -13.15 6.08
CA ILE A 175 -0.63 -12.75 7.49
C ILE A 175 -1.93 -13.28 8.09
N THR A 176 -1.79 -14.10 9.15
CA THR A 176 -2.93 -14.68 9.89
C THR A 176 -3.05 -14.03 11.27
N ASN A 177 -4.16 -14.30 11.97
CA ASN A 177 -4.45 -13.77 13.31
C ASN A 177 -4.42 -12.23 13.36
N VAL A 178 -4.82 -11.59 12.27
CA VAL A 178 -4.93 -10.13 12.20
C VAL A 178 -6.36 -9.70 12.54
N LYS A 179 -6.57 -8.43 12.82
CA LYS A 179 -7.91 -7.84 12.81
C LYS A 179 -7.92 -6.68 11.82
N ALA A 180 -8.54 -6.94 10.67
CA ALA A 180 -8.80 -5.92 9.67
C ALA A 180 -10.12 -5.20 10.00
N ASN A 181 -10.07 -3.87 9.92
CA ASN A 181 -11.27 -3.04 10.02
C ASN A 181 -11.43 -2.27 8.72
N VAL A 182 -12.65 -2.20 8.19
CA VAL A 182 -12.98 -1.30 7.08
C VAL A 182 -13.50 0.00 7.65
N LEU A 183 -13.04 1.11 7.08
CA LEU A 183 -13.29 2.45 7.57
C LEU A 183 -13.83 3.31 6.44
N SER A 184 -14.74 4.24 6.74
CA SER A 184 -15.22 5.26 5.81
C SER A 184 -14.68 6.64 6.17
N GLY A 185 -14.22 7.38 5.17
CA GLY A 185 -13.73 8.75 5.29
C GLY A 185 -14.81 9.83 5.19
N VAL A 186 -16.09 9.45 5.15
CA VAL A 186 -17.21 10.40 5.06
C VAL A 186 -17.48 11.01 6.45
N SER A 187 -17.39 12.33 6.55
CA SER A 187 -17.84 13.10 7.71
C SER A 187 -19.38 13.15 7.69
N GLU A 188 -20.03 12.92 8.82
CA GLU A 188 -21.47 13.24 9.00
C GLU A 188 -21.69 14.76 9.02
#